data_AF-A0A0B8QEA6-F1
#
_entry.id   AF-A0A0B8QEA6-F1
#
_cell.length_a   1.000
_cell.length_b   1.000
_cell.length_c   1.000
_cell.angle_alpha   90.00
_cell.angle_beta   90.00
_cell.angle_gamma   90.00
#
_symmetry.space_group_name_H-M   'P 1'
#
loop_
_entity.id
_entity.type
_entity.pdbx_description
1 polymer ?
#
loop_
_entity_poly.entity_id
_entity_poly.type
_entity_poly.pdbx_seq_one_letter_code
_entity_poly.pdbx_strand_id
1 'polypeptide(L)'
;MFTLFGPEFVRELHSRGFSVFLDLKFHDIPNTCSKAVKAAADLGVWMVNVHASGGERMMTASREILEPYGKDRPLLIGVTVLTSMEQSDLSGIGLDVEPKQQVFRLASLTKNSGLDGVVCSAQEASFLKTELGKEFKLVTPGIRLQVLR
;
A
#
# COMPACT_ATOMS: atom_id res chain seq x y z
N MET A 1 -17.04 -0.79 -0.36
CA MET A 1 -17.43 -0.17 -1.65
C MET A 1 -17.07 -1.05 -2.83
N PHE A 2 -15.79 -1.41 -3.06
CA PHE A 2 -15.43 -2.27 -4.20
C PHE A 2 -16.12 -3.64 -4.18
N THR A 3 -16.29 -4.30 -3.03
CA THR A 3 -17.06 -5.55 -2.93
C THR A 3 -18.54 -5.39 -3.30
N LEU A 4 -19.11 -4.19 -3.14
CA LEU A 4 -20.52 -3.92 -3.45
C LEU A 4 -20.72 -3.57 -4.93
N PHE A 5 -19.81 -2.80 -5.53
CA PHE A 5 -20.02 -2.18 -6.85
C PHE A 5 -18.95 -2.54 -7.89
N GLY A 6 -17.87 -3.18 -7.47
CA GLY A 6 -16.82 -3.69 -8.35
C GLY A 6 -16.07 -2.61 -9.14
N PRO A 7 -15.43 -3.01 -10.25
CA PRO A 7 -14.63 -2.11 -11.08
C PRO A 7 -15.49 -1.09 -11.85
N GLU A 8 -16.79 -1.32 -12.03
CA GLU A 8 -17.65 -0.39 -12.75
C GLU A 8 -17.76 0.96 -12.04
N PHE A 9 -17.84 0.93 -10.71
CA PHE A 9 -17.82 2.15 -9.91
C PHE A 9 -16.49 2.93 -10.06
N VAL A 10 -15.36 2.24 -10.23
CA VAL A 10 -14.08 2.90 -10.49
C VAL A 10 -14.08 3.57 -11.86
N ARG A 11 -14.66 2.93 -12.89
CA ARG A 11 -14.82 3.54 -14.22
C ARG A 11 -15.70 4.78 -14.18
N GLU A 12 -16.74 4.78 -13.35
CA GLU A 12 -17.60 5.96 -13.13
C GLU A 12 -16.82 7.13 -12.50
N LEU A 13 -15.92 6.85 -11.56
CA LEU A 13 -15.05 7.89 -11.00
C LEU A 13 -14.06 8.43 -12.06
N HIS A 14 -13.50 7.55 -12.88
CA HIS A 14 -12.64 7.95 -13.99
C HIS A 14 -13.37 8.79 -15.05
N SER A 15 -14.63 8.47 -15.39
CA SER A 15 -15.42 9.25 -16.36
C SER A 15 -15.71 10.68 -15.88
N ARG A 16 -15.63 10.91 -14.57
CA ARG A 16 -15.72 12.23 -13.93
C ARG A 16 -14.35 12.92 -13.78
N GLY A 17 -13.27 12.31 -14.26
CA GLY A 17 -11.91 12.87 -14.25
C GLY A 17 -11.14 12.67 -12.95
N PHE A 18 -11.59 11.80 -12.04
CA PHE A 18 -10.86 11.52 -10.80
C PHE A 18 -9.76 10.48 -10.99
N SER A 19 -8.63 10.69 -10.31
CA SER A 19 -7.63 9.65 -10.07
C SER A 19 -8.03 8.79 -8.87
N VAL A 20 -8.00 7.48 -9.02
CA VAL A 20 -8.43 6.54 -7.96
C VAL A 20 -7.24 5.83 -7.33
N PHE A 21 -7.19 5.84 -6.00
CA PHE A 21 -6.39 4.89 -5.22
C PHE A 21 -7.26 3.66 -4.88
N LEU A 22 -6.94 2.52 -5.46
CA LEU A 22 -7.61 1.25 -5.23
C LEU A 22 -7.05 0.55 -3.98
N ASP A 23 -7.65 0.86 -2.84
CA ASP A 23 -7.23 0.36 -1.52
C ASP A 23 -7.86 -1.01 -1.18
N LEU A 24 -7.41 -2.07 -1.84
CA LEU A 24 -7.86 -3.45 -1.61
C LEU A 24 -6.89 -4.30 -0.78
N LYS A 25 -5.69 -3.78 -0.51
CA LYS A 25 -4.64 -4.38 0.33
C LYS A 25 -4.37 -5.84 -0.05
N PHE A 26 -4.09 -6.11 -1.34
CA PHE A 26 -3.94 -7.49 -1.81
C PHE A 26 -2.86 -8.23 -0.99
N HIS A 27 -3.18 -9.45 -0.60
CA HIS A 27 -2.34 -10.30 0.24
C HIS A 27 -2.64 -11.75 -0.09
N ASP A 28 -1.80 -12.35 -0.93
CA ASP A 28 -1.99 -13.71 -1.43
C ASP A 28 -0.63 -14.28 -1.88
N ILE A 29 -0.59 -15.48 -2.43
CA ILE A 29 0.60 -16.02 -3.08
C ILE A 29 1.05 -15.11 -4.24
N PRO A 30 2.35 -15.10 -4.60
CA PRO A 30 2.90 -14.14 -5.56
C PRO A 30 2.15 -14.06 -6.90
N ASN A 31 1.77 -15.20 -7.47
CA ASN A 31 1.06 -15.25 -8.76
C ASN A 31 -0.37 -14.69 -8.70
N THR A 32 -1.08 -14.91 -7.61
CA THR A 32 -2.45 -14.37 -7.44
C THR A 32 -2.38 -12.87 -7.20
N CYS A 33 -1.49 -12.44 -6.30
CA CYS A 33 -1.31 -11.03 -5.96
C CYS A 33 -0.86 -10.21 -7.18
N SER A 34 0.14 -10.69 -7.93
CA SER A 34 0.61 -9.99 -9.13
C SER A 34 -0.50 -9.87 -10.19
N LYS A 35 -1.31 -10.91 -10.40
CA LYS A 35 -2.47 -10.85 -11.32
C LYS A 35 -3.55 -9.88 -10.85
N ALA A 36 -3.80 -9.78 -9.54
CA ALA A 36 -4.73 -8.80 -9.00
C ALA A 36 -4.21 -7.36 -9.18
N VAL A 37 -2.91 -7.14 -8.98
CA VAL A 37 -2.23 -5.86 -9.26
C VAL A 37 -2.25 -5.52 -10.75
N LYS A 38 -2.04 -6.50 -11.63
CA LYS A 38 -2.21 -6.34 -13.08
C LYS A 38 -3.63 -5.93 -13.44
N ALA A 39 -4.64 -6.56 -12.85
CA ALA A 39 -6.04 -6.20 -13.09
C ALA A 39 -6.35 -4.76 -12.62
N ALA A 40 -5.73 -4.30 -11.52
CA ALA A 40 -5.82 -2.90 -11.10
C ALA A 40 -5.18 -1.94 -12.11
N ALA A 41 -4.02 -2.30 -12.67
CA ALA A 41 -3.37 -1.53 -13.71
C ALA A 41 -4.19 -1.49 -15.01
N ASP A 42 -4.78 -2.61 -15.43
CA ASP A 42 -5.71 -2.69 -16.58
C ASP A 42 -6.96 -1.80 -16.37
N LEU A 43 -7.39 -1.60 -15.12
CA LEU A 43 -8.47 -0.69 -14.76
C LEU A 43 -8.05 0.80 -14.81
N GLY A 44 -6.75 1.09 -14.94
CA GLY A 44 -6.21 2.44 -15.08
C GLY A 44 -6.18 3.23 -13.78
N VAL A 45 -6.10 2.56 -12.62
CA VAL A 45 -6.07 3.26 -11.33
C VAL A 45 -4.76 4.03 -11.16
N TRP A 46 -4.79 5.13 -10.40
CA TRP A 46 -3.59 5.93 -10.13
C TRP A 46 -2.65 5.25 -9.12
N MET A 47 -3.22 4.51 -8.17
CA MET A 47 -2.48 3.83 -7.12
C MET A 47 -3.19 2.54 -6.72
N VAL A 48 -2.43 1.54 -6.29
CA VAL A 48 -2.92 0.28 -5.71
C VAL A 48 -1.97 -0.16 -4.59
N ASN A 49 -2.47 -0.95 -3.64
CA ASN A 49 -1.65 -1.44 -2.53
C ASN A 49 -1.71 -2.95 -2.30
N VAL A 50 -0.66 -3.44 -1.64
CA VAL A 50 -0.46 -4.83 -1.22
C VAL A 50 -0.01 -4.85 0.24
N HIS A 51 -0.25 -5.93 0.98
CA HIS A 51 0.32 -6.08 2.33
C HIS A 51 1.80 -6.47 2.27
N ALA A 52 2.68 -5.70 2.93
CA ALA A 52 4.10 -6.03 3.04
C ALA A 52 4.33 -7.36 3.80
N SER A 53 3.40 -7.74 4.68
CA SER A 53 3.39 -9.03 5.37
C SER A 53 3.25 -10.24 4.44
N GLY A 54 2.85 -10.05 3.17
CA GLY A 54 2.88 -11.10 2.15
C GLY A 54 4.28 -11.48 1.68
N GLY A 55 5.29 -10.71 2.09
CA GLY A 55 6.70 -11.00 1.88
C GLY A 55 7.25 -10.48 0.55
N GLU A 56 8.58 -10.46 0.48
CA GLU A 56 9.34 -9.91 -0.65
C GLU A 56 8.96 -10.53 -1.98
N ARG A 57 8.87 -11.87 -2.07
CA ARG A 57 8.50 -12.56 -3.32
C ARG A 57 7.15 -12.10 -3.88
N MET A 58 6.17 -11.84 -3.01
CA MET A 58 4.84 -11.36 -3.42
C MET A 58 4.93 -9.93 -3.95
N MET A 59 5.64 -9.06 -3.23
CA MET A 59 5.81 -7.66 -3.60
C MET A 59 6.62 -7.50 -4.89
N THR A 60 7.74 -8.22 -5.03
CA THR A 60 8.58 -8.22 -6.24
C THR A 60 7.79 -8.69 -7.46
N ALA A 61 7.08 -9.82 -7.38
CA ALA A 61 6.24 -10.28 -8.49
C ALA A 61 5.15 -9.26 -8.88
N SER A 62 4.60 -8.55 -7.89
CA SER A 62 3.62 -7.48 -8.11
C SER A 62 4.24 -6.23 -8.74
N ARG A 63 5.52 -5.94 -8.45
CA ARG A 63 6.24 -4.82 -9.06
C ARG A 63 6.65 -5.13 -10.50
N GLU A 64 7.16 -6.32 -10.75
CA GLU A 64 7.62 -6.78 -12.07
C GLU A 64 6.47 -6.81 -13.09
N ILE A 65 5.30 -7.31 -12.70
CA ILE A 65 4.15 -7.40 -13.61
C ILE A 65 3.63 -6.03 -14.09
N LEU A 66 4.01 -4.94 -13.41
CA LEU A 66 3.67 -3.57 -13.78
C LEU A 66 4.67 -2.94 -14.77
N GLU A 67 5.83 -3.55 -15.03
CA GLU A 67 6.83 -3.00 -15.94
C GLU A 67 6.31 -2.72 -17.36
N PRO A 68 5.48 -3.59 -17.98
CA PRO A 68 4.95 -3.34 -19.32
C PRO A 68 4.06 -2.10 -19.44
N TYR A 69 3.50 -1.60 -18.33
CA TYR A 69 2.69 -0.37 -18.30
C TYR A 69 3.55 0.90 -18.32
N GLY A 70 4.88 0.77 -18.18
CA GLY A 70 5.82 1.88 -18.28
C GLY A 70 5.51 3.03 -17.32
N LYS A 71 5.45 4.25 -17.86
CA LYS A 71 5.15 5.47 -17.10
C LYS A 71 3.69 5.56 -16.61
N ASP A 72 2.79 4.80 -17.25
CA ASP A 72 1.35 4.84 -16.98
C ASP A 72 0.95 3.79 -15.93
N ARG A 73 1.91 3.04 -15.38
CA ARG A 73 1.64 2.09 -14.29
C ARG A 73 1.11 2.81 -13.04
N PRO A 74 0.22 2.16 -12.26
CA PRO A 74 -0.15 2.68 -10.95
C PRO A 74 1.06 2.75 -10.02
N LEU A 75 1.00 3.68 -9.06
CA LEU A 75 1.85 3.61 -7.89
C LEU A 75 1.51 2.34 -7.09
N LEU A 76 2.53 1.55 -6.74
CA LEU A 76 2.39 0.32 -5.97
C LEU A 76 2.91 0.54 -4.55
N ILE A 77 2.01 0.48 -3.58
CA ILE A 77 2.26 0.86 -2.19
C ILE A 77 2.15 -0.35 -1.25
N GLY A 78 3.09 -0.49 -0.31
CA GLY A 78 3.04 -1.50 0.74
C GLY A 78 2.22 -1.04 1.96
N VAL A 79 1.30 -1.86 2.44
CA VAL A 79 0.70 -1.69 3.77
C VAL A 79 1.61 -2.37 4.80
N THR A 80 2.06 -1.61 5.80
CA THR A 80 2.93 -2.10 6.87
C THR A 80 2.11 -2.76 7.99
N VAL A 81 2.06 -2.14 9.17
CA VAL A 81 1.16 -2.51 10.26
C VAL A 81 -0.11 -1.66 10.10
N LEU A 82 -1.28 -2.28 10.26
CA LEU A 82 -2.53 -1.52 10.21
C LEU A 82 -2.57 -0.54 11.39
N THR A 83 -3.03 0.69 11.15
CA THR A 83 -3.10 1.74 12.20
C THR A 83 -4.05 1.40 13.35
N SER A 84 -4.80 0.31 13.24
CA SER A 84 -5.68 -0.24 14.29
C SER A 84 -5.01 -1.29 15.17
N MET A 85 -3.75 -1.67 14.88
CA MET A 85 -3.04 -2.70 15.63
C MET A 85 -2.12 -2.06 16.68
N GLU A 86 -2.21 -2.58 17.89
CA GLU A 86 -1.32 -2.27 19.01
C GLU A 86 -0.38 -3.45 19.30
N GLN A 87 0.48 -3.30 20.30
CA GLN A 87 1.43 -4.35 20.70
C GLN A 87 0.74 -5.68 20.97
N SER A 88 -0.41 -5.67 21.65
CA SER A 88 -1.19 -6.87 21.96
C SER A 88 -1.67 -7.61 20.72
N ASP A 89 -2.04 -6.88 19.66
CA ASP A 89 -2.49 -7.48 18.40
C ASP A 89 -1.32 -8.13 17.65
N LEU A 90 -0.14 -7.50 17.68
CA LEU A 90 1.08 -8.08 17.13
C LEU A 90 1.47 -9.35 17.88
N SER A 91 1.43 -9.33 19.21
CA SER A 91 1.66 -10.53 20.02
C SER A 91 0.64 -11.62 19.70
N GLY A 92 -0.63 -11.26 19.48
CA GLY A 92 -1.70 -12.20 19.12
C GLY A 92 -1.47 -12.93 17.79
N ILE A 93 -0.66 -12.39 16.89
CA ILE A 93 -0.24 -13.03 15.63
C ILE A 93 1.18 -13.61 15.67
N GLY A 94 1.77 -13.73 16.87
CA GLY A 94 3.07 -14.34 17.08
C GLY A 94 4.27 -13.41 16.85
N LEU A 95 4.07 -12.09 16.93
CA LEU A 95 5.14 -11.10 16.82
C LEU A 95 5.42 -10.44 18.18
N ASP A 96 6.59 -10.71 18.74
CA ASP A 96 7.10 -10.08 19.96
C ASP A 96 8.07 -8.95 19.61
N VAL A 97 7.54 -7.88 19.01
CA VAL A 97 8.28 -6.68 18.60
C VAL A 97 7.41 -5.45 18.75
N GLU A 98 8.02 -4.29 19.01
CA GLU A 98 7.31 -3.02 19.08
C GLU A 98 6.69 -2.65 17.73
N PRO A 99 5.50 -2.01 17.67
CA PRO A 99 4.83 -1.75 16.40
C PRO A 99 5.68 -0.87 15.47
N LYS A 100 6.39 0.11 16.05
CA LYS A 100 7.31 0.98 15.29
C LYS A 100 8.45 0.20 14.64
N GLN A 101 9.02 -0.80 15.33
CA GLN A 101 10.07 -1.66 14.77
C GLN A 101 9.51 -2.51 13.63
N GLN A 102 8.30 -3.03 13.81
CA GLN A 102 7.62 -3.80 12.79
C GLN A 102 7.29 -2.99 11.54
N VAL A 103 6.79 -1.77 11.71
CA VAL A 103 6.56 -0.82 10.62
C VAL A 103 7.84 -0.58 9.85
N PHE A 104 8.95 -0.29 10.54
CA PHE A 104 10.24 -0.05 9.89
C PHE A 104 10.72 -1.28 9.11
N ARG A 105 10.62 -2.48 9.71
CA ARG A 105 10.98 -3.74 9.06
C ARG A 105 10.20 -3.96 7.78
N LEU A 106 8.88 -3.80 7.82
CA LEU A 106 8.01 -3.99 6.65
C LEU A 106 8.19 -2.89 5.60
N ALA A 107 8.44 -1.65 6.02
CA ALA A 107 8.69 -0.55 5.09
C ALA A 107 10.04 -0.69 4.38
N SER A 108 11.07 -1.14 5.09
CA SER A 108 12.37 -1.46 4.49
C SER A 108 12.26 -2.62 3.51
N LEU A 109 11.51 -3.68 3.87
CA LEU A 109 11.23 -4.79 2.96
C LEU A 109 10.51 -4.30 1.69
N THR A 110 9.51 -3.44 1.84
CA THR A 110 8.77 -2.83 0.73
C THR A 110 9.69 -2.06 -0.22
N LYS A 111 10.58 -1.23 0.32
CA LYS A 111 11.57 -0.49 -0.46
C LYS A 111 12.53 -1.43 -1.20
N ASN A 112 13.03 -2.46 -0.52
CA ASN A 112 13.93 -3.45 -1.11
C ASN A 112 13.26 -4.26 -2.23
N SER A 113 11.95 -4.50 -2.14
CA SER A 113 11.14 -5.11 -3.21
C SER A 113 10.82 -4.17 -4.37
N GLY A 114 11.31 -2.92 -4.36
CA GLY A 114 11.17 -1.97 -5.47
C GLY A 114 9.79 -1.30 -5.57
N LEU A 115 8.98 -1.34 -4.51
CA LEU A 115 7.70 -0.62 -4.45
C LEU A 115 7.92 0.88 -4.26
N ASP A 116 6.90 1.67 -4.59
CA ASP A 116 7.00 3.13 -4.65
C ASP A 116 6.93 3.80 -3.27
N GLY A 117 6.43 3.10 -2.26
CA GLY A 117 6.15 3.68 -0.96
C GLY A 117 5.36 2.76 -0.03
N VAL A 118 4.96 3.33 1.11
CA VAL A 118 4.12 2.64 2.10
C VAL A 118 2.94 3.47 2.57
N VAL A 119 1.92 2.77 3.07
CA VAL A 119 0.95 3.33 4.00
C VAL A 119 1.57 3.33 5.40
N CYS A 120 1.51 4.48 6.08
CA CYS A 120 2.03 4.64 7.44
C CYS A 120 1.19 5.66 8.24
N SER A 121 1.28 5.63 9.57
CA SER A 121 0.66 6.66 10.41
C SER A 121 1.41 8.01 10.29
N ALA A 122 0.76 9.09 10.74
CA ALA A 122 1.39 10.42 10.74
C ALA A 122 2.60 10.49 11.69
N GLN A 123 2.55 9.71 12.78
CA GLN A 123 3.63 9.59 13.76
C GLN A 123 4.85 8.87 13.18
N GLU A 124 4.63 7.96 12.22
CA GLU A 124 5.71 7.24 11.53
C GLU A 124 6.35 8.02 10.40
N ALA A 125 5.63 8.97 9.79
CA ALA A 125 6.01 9.57 8.53
C ALA A 125 7.40 10.22 8.55
N SER A 126 7.70 11.02 9.59
CA SER A 126 8.99 11.73 9.69
C SER A 126 10.18 10.78 9.75
N PHE A 127 10.12 9.73 10.56
CA PHE A 127 11.25 8.81 10.69
C PHE A 127 11.39 7.94 9.43
N LEU A 128 10.29 7.46 8.86
CA LEU A 128 10.34 6.67 7.62
C LEU A 128 10.94 7.49 6.47
N LYS A 129 10.66 8.79 6.42
CA LYS A 129 11.24 9.67 5.40
C LYS A 129 12.75 9.84 5.55
N THR A 130 13.22 9.96 6.79
CA THR A 130 14.66 10.02 7.10
C THR A 130 15.37 8.73 6.71
N GLU A 131 14.83 7.57 7.10
CA GLU A 131 15.49 6.28 6.88
C GLU A 131 15.35 5.75 5.45
N LEU A 132 14.19 5.96 4.81
CA LEU A 132 13.88 5.37 3.50
C LEU A 132 14.03 6.36 2.34
N GLY A 133 14.32 7.62 2.63
CA GLY A 133 14.63 8.65 1.63
C GLY A 133 13.40 9.37 1.09
N LYS A 134 13.65 10.56 0.52
CA LYS A 134 12.60 11.52 0.12
C LYS A 134 11.67 11.01 -0.98
N GLU A 135 12.22 10.24 -1.92
CA GLU A 135 11.47 9.69 -3.05
C GLU A 135 10.50 8.58 -2.65
N PHE A 136 10.73 7.91 -1.51
CA PHE A 136 9.85 6.87 -1.00
C PHE A 136 8.53 7.49 -0.54
N LYS A 137 7.43 7.12 -1.19
CA LYS A 137 6.12 7.74 -0.98
C LYS A 137 5.53 7.28 0.35
N LEU A 138 4.93 8.22 1.07
CA LEU A 138 4.25 7.96 2.33
C LEU A 138 2.79 8.35 2.15
N VAL A 139 1.90 7.38 2.29
CA VAL A 139 0.44 7.57 2.22
C VAL A 139 -0.10 7.50 3.64
N THR A 140 -0.60 8.62 4.15
CA THR A 140 -0.94 8.75 5.58
C THR A 140 -2.45 8.92 5.77
N PRO A 141 -3.17 7.89 6.23
CA PRO A 141 -4.58 8.00 6.60
C PRO A 141 -4.75 8.67 7.96
N GLY A 142 -6.00 8.96 8.34
CA GLY A 142 -6.34 9.41 9.70
C GLY A 142 -6.07 10.90 10.00
N ILE A 143 -5.83 11.72 8.97
CA ILE A 143 -5.68 13.17 9.10
C ILE A 143 -7.01 13.80 9.48
N ARG A 144 -7.02 14.64 10.53
CA ARG A 144 -8.18 15.42 10.96
C ARG A 144 -7.87 16.90 10.86
N LEU A 145 -8.74 17.65 10.20
CA LEU A 145 -8.64 19.11 10.14
C LEU A 145 -9.04 19.69 11.49
N GLN A 146 -8.25 20.65 11.99
CA GLN A 146 -8.73 21.52 13.06
C GLN A 146 -9.77 22.45 12.46
N VAL A 147 -11.04 22.29 12.85
CA VAL A 147 -12.07 23.26 12.52
C VAL A 147 -11.82 24.48 13.41
N LEU A 148 -11.32 25.57 12.83
CA LEU A 148 -11.32 26.87 13.49
C LEU A 148 -12.78 27.21 13.80
N ARG A 149 -13.13 27.25 15.09
CA ARG A 149 -14.40 27.79 15.58
C ARG A 149 -14.21 29.25 15.95
#